data_AF-A0A8R2A6T1-F1
#
_entry.id   AF-A0A8R2A6T1-F1
#
_cell.length_a   1.000
_cell.length_b   1.000
_cell.length_c   1.000
_cell.angle_alpha   90.00
_cell.angle_beta   90.00
_cell.angle_gamma   90.00
#
_symmetry.space_group_name_H-M   'P 1'
#
loop_
_entity.id
_entity.type
_entity.pdbx_description
1 polymer ?
#
loop_
_entity_poly.entity_id
_entity_poly.type
_entity_poly.pdbx_seq_one_letter_code
_entity_poly.pdbx_strand_id
1 'polypeptide(L)'
;MRVVEEMIAALFLLCSSATSSTVFELSLDSSHWRFANRNTSVFGTGRVPGGVFADLRSNGVLNEDPLRRYNDVAYRWVSEDDWIYSATFKGEGAGPVHK
;
A
#
# COMPACT_ATOMS: atom_id res chain seq x y z
N MET A 1 36.60 -41.34 -23.38
CA MET A 1 36.95 -40.17 -22.53
C MET A 1 36.34 -38.88 -23.07
N ARG A 2 36.55 -38.50 -24.33
CA ARG A 2 35.91 -37.30 -24.93
C ARG A 2 34.37 -37.30 -24.83
N VAL A 3 33.70 -38.41 -25.16
CA VAL A 3 32.23 -38.50 -25.13
C VAL A 3 31.63 -38.31 -23.73
N VAL A 4 32.35 -38.72 -22.67
CA VAL A 4 31.87 -38.57 -21.28
C VAL A 4 32.02 -37.14 -20.77
N GLU A 5 33.06 -36.41 -21.22
CA GLU A 5 33.25 -34.99 -20.91
C GLU A 5 32.16 -34.12 -21.56
N GLU A 6 31.82 -34.39 -22.81
CA GLU A 6 30.72 -33.71 -23.52
C GLU A 6 29.37 -33.95 -22.83
N MET A 7 29.11 -35.18 -22.35
CA MET A 7 27.89 -35.50 -21.58
C MET A 7 27.84 -34.77 -20.23
N ILE A 8 28.98 -34.65 -19.54
CA ILE A 8 29.07 -33.93 -18.27
C ILE A 8 28.85 -32.43 -18.50
N ALA A 9 29.46 -31.85 -19.53
CA ALA A 9 29.26 -30.46 -19.91
C ALA A 9 27.80 -30.16 -20.28
N ALA A 10 27.15 -31.05 -21.03
CA ALA A 10 25.73 -30.95 -21.34
C ALA A 10 24.85 -31.03 -20.08
N LEU A 11 25.17 -31.93 -19.13
CA LEU A 11 24.43 -32.05 -17.86
C LEU A 11 24.58 -30.81 -16.97
N PHE A 12 25.76 -30.18 -16.94
CA PHE A 12 25.97 -28.90 -16.24
C PHE A 12 25.22 -27.73 -16.90
N LEU A 13 25.15 -27.71 -18.25
CA LEU A 13 24.40 -26.69 -18.99
C LEU A 13 22.88 -26.84 -18.80
N LEU A 14 22.36 -28.06 -18.74
CA LEU A 14 20.95 -28.36 -18.49
C LEU A 14 20.49 -28.03 -17.05
N CYS A 15 21.42 -28.00 -16.08
CA CYS A 15 21.13 -27.71 -14.68
C CYS A 15 21.16 -26.20 -14.34
N SER A 16 21.56 -25.35 -15.30
CA SER A 16 21.71 -23.90 -15.11
C SER A 16 20.46 -23.09 -15.45
N SER A 17 19.26 -23.67 -15.32
CA SER A 17 18.01 -22.91 -15.45
C SER A 17 17.87 -21.95 -14.26
N ALA A 18 18.24 -20.69 -14.50
CA ALA A 18 18.04 -19.61 -13.53
C ALA A 18 16.54 -19.48 -13.21
N THR A 19 16.16 -19.75 -11.96
CA THR A 19 14.81 -19.49 -11.47
C THR A 19 14.62 -17.98 -11.40
N SER A 20 13.95 -17.39 -12.40
CA SER A 20 13.62 -15.97 -12.38
C SER A 20 12.41 -15.75 -11.46
N SER A 21 12.65 -15.37 -10.20
CA SER A 21 11.59 -14.88 -9.32
C SER A 21 11.16 -13.49 -9.80
N THR A 22 9.96 -13.37 -10.34
CA THR A 22 9.35 -12.07 -10.63
C THR A 22 8.88 -11.43 -9.32
N VAL A 23 9.44 -10.27 -8.98
CA VAL A 23 8.91 -9.44 -7.88
C VAL A 23 7.61 -8.82 -8.37
N PHE A 24 6.52 -9.06 -7.64
CA PHE A 24 5.24 -8.40 -7.88
C PHE A 24 5.15 -7.16 -6.98
N GLU A 25 5.05 -5.99 -7.59
CA GLU A 25 4.84 -4.72 -6.89
C GLU A 25 3.40 -4.26 -7.10
N LEU A 26 2.67 -4.06 -6.01
CA LEU A 26 1.33 -3.51 -6.02
C LEU A 26 1.35 -2.14 -5.34
N SER A 27 1.22 -1.08 -6.14
CA SER A 27 1.01 0.26 -5.59
C SER A 27 -0.38 0.34 -4.95
N LEU A 28 -0.43 0.92 -3.75
CA LEU A 28 -1.69 1.19 -3.04
C LEU A 28 -2.19 2.62 -3.24
N ASP A 29 -1.50 3.44 -4.03
CA ASP A 29 -1.75 4.88 -4.16
C ASP A 29 -3.12 5.19 -4.80
N SER A 30 -3.60 4.29 -5.65
CA SER A 30 -4.90 4.38 -6.32
C SER A 30 -6.01 3.58 -5.61
N SER A 31 -5.74 3.03 -4.43
CA SER A 31 -6.74 2.27 -3.67
C SER A 31 -7.84 3.19 -3.12
N HIS A 32 -9.03 2.63 -2.91
CA HIS A 32 -10.15 3.34 -2.29
C HIS A 32 -9.96 3.45 -0.77
N TRP A 33 -9.08 4.37 -0.37
CA TRP A 33 -8.80 4.64 1.03
C TRP A 33 -9.98 5.30 1.73
N ARG A 34 -10.21 4.91 2.98
CA ARG A 34 -11.14 5.53 3.92
C ARG A 34 -10.39 5.89 5.18
N PHE A 35 -10.79 6.97 5.83
CA PHE A 35 -10.32 7.31 7.16
C PHE A 35 -11.48 7.36 8.15
N ALA A 36 -11.18 7.12 9.42
CA ALA A 36 -12.08 7.39 10.54
C ALA A 36 -11.26 7.78 11.76
N ASN A 37 -11.82 8.63 12.63
CA ASN A 37 -11.24 8.86 13.95
C ASN A 37 -11.48 7.67 14.89
N ARG A 38 -10.82 7.66 16.06
CA ARG A 38 -10.82 6.53 17.01
C ARG A 38 -12.22 5.99 17.36
N ASN A 39 -13.19 6.89 17.57
CA ASN A 39 -14.55 6.52 17.94
C ASN A 39 -15.52 6.45 16.75
N THR A 40 -15.03 6.62 15.52
CA THR A 40 -15.80 6.60 14.26
C THR A 40 -16.87 7.67 14.11
N SER A 41 -16.87 8.73 14.95
CA SER A 41 -17.79 9.85 14.80
C SER A 41 -17.45 10.77 13.61
N VAL A 42 -16.19 10.77 13.17
CA VAL A 42 -15.71 11.49 11.99
C VAL A 42 -15.07 10.49 11.03
N PHE A 43 -15.56 10.42 9.80
CA PHE A 43 -15.07 9.48 8.79
C PHE A 43 -15.27 10.04 7.39
N GLY A 44 -14.54 9.49 6.42
CA GLY A 44 -14.62 9.93 5.04
C GLY A 44 -13.77 9.11 4.08
N THR A 45 -13.61 9.62 2.86
CA THR A 45 -12.64 9.08 1.89
C THR A 45 -11.27 9.72 2.12
N GLY A 46 -10.22 8.91 2.07
CA GLY A 46 -8.84 9.38 2.27
C GLY A 46 -8.01 9.29 1.00
N ARG A 47 -6.87 9.99 0.98
CA ARG A 47 -5.85 9.85 -0.07
C ARG A 47 -4.54 9.40 0.54
N VAL A 48 -3.96 8.33 0.00
CA VAL A 48 -2.61 7.86 0.38
C VAL A 48 -1.76 7.78 -0.89
N PRO A 49 -0.55 8.36 -0.94
CA PRO A 49 0.02 9.23 0.10
C PRO A 49 -0.76 10.53 0.28
N GLY A 50 -0.83 11.00 1.53
CA GLY A 50 -1.61 12.17 1.95
C GLY A 50 -1.60 12.32 3.47
N GLY A 51 -2.58 13.03 4.02
CA GLY A 51 -2.67 13.26 5.46
C GLY A 51 -4.04 13.77 5.91
N VAL A 52 -4.35 13.53 7.18
CA VAL A 52 -5.70 13.70 7.74
C VAL A 52 -6.27 15.11 7.56
N PHE A 53 -5.46 16.16 7.74
CA PHE A 53 -5.95 17.54 7.59
C PHE A 53 -6.43 17.82 6.16
N ALA A 54 -5.74 17.29 5.14
CA ALA A 54 -6.16 17.44 3.75
C ALA A 54 -7.43 16.64 3.46
N ASP A 55 -7.54 15.44 4.01
CA ASP A 55 -8.71 14.58 3.82
C ASP A 55 -9.95 15.13 4.54
N LEU A 56 -9.80 15.68 5.76
CA LEU A 56 -10.91 16.34 6.45
C LEU A 56 -11.40 17.58 5.69
N ARG A 57 -10.50 18.34 5.06
CA ARG A 57 -10.89 19.47 4.20
C ARG A 57 -11.60 19.02 2.94
N SER A 58 -11.08 18.00 2.25
CA SER A 58 -11.69 17.48 1.02
C SER A 58 -13.07 16.87 1.26
N ASN A 59 -13.29 16.34 2.47
CA ASN A 59 -14.59 15.83 2.93
C ASN A 59 -15.48 16.91 3.58
N GLY A 60 -15.05 18.18 3.60
CA GLY A 60 -15.85 19.30 4.12
C GLY A 60 -16.01 19.35 5.65
N VAL A 61 -15.21 18.58 6.40
CA VAL A 61 -15.20 18.61 7.86
C VAL A 61 -14.44 19.84 8.39
N LEU A 62 -13.36 20.22 7.70
CA LEU A 62 -12.64 21.48 7.95
C LEU A 62 -12.97 22.48 6.84
N ASN A 63 -13.60 23.60 7.21
CA ASN A 63 -14.09 24.60 6.26
C ASN A 63 -12.97 25.50 5.70
N GLU A 64 -11.83 25.64 6.39
CA GLU A 64 -10.73 26.51 6.01
C GLU A 64 -9.37 25.79 6.08
N ASP A 65 -8.31 26.48 5.65
CA ASP A 65 -6.93 26.00 5.76
C ASP A 65 -6.45 25.98 7.22
N PRO A 66 -5.85 24.88 7.72
CA PRO A 66 -5.28 24.81 9.06
C PRO A 66 -4.27 25.91 9.39
N LEU A 67 -3.57 26.45 8.38
CA LEU A 67 -2.57 27.51 8.56
C LEU A 67 -3.17 28.92 8.48
N ARG A 68 -4.48 29.05 8.30
CA ARG A 68 -5.15 30.34 8.20
C ARG A 68 -5.63 30.83 9.57
N ARG A 69 -5.26 32.07 9.91
CA ARG A 69 -5.74 32.77 11.12
C ARG A 69 -5.47 31.96 12.39
N TYR A 70 -6.53 31.56 13.10
CA TYR A 70 -6.48 30.86 14.38
C TYR A 70 -6.82 29.37 14.25
N ASN A 71 -6.76 28.83 13.03
CA ASN A 71 -7.16 27.44 12.75
C ASN A 71 -6.15 26.42 13.29
N ASP A 72 -4.91 26.83 13.57
CA ASP A 72 -3.94 26.04 14.32
C ASP A 72 -4.45 25.68 15.72
N VAL A 73 -5.19 26.60 16.36
CA VAL A 73 -5.87 26.36 17.65
C VAL A 73 -7.24 25.72 17.43
N ALA A 74 -8.05 26.25 16.49
CA ALA A 74 -9.42 25.79 16.28
C ALA A 74 -9.51 24.34 15.79
N TYR A 75 -8.52 23.88 15.01
CA TYR A 75 -8.45 22.51 14.49
C TYR A 75 -7.47 21.63 15.28
N ARG A 76 -7.00 22.08 16.45
CA ARG A 76 -6.08 21.30 17.28
C ARG A 76 -6.64 19.93 17.70
N TRP A 77 -7.96 19.83 17.85
CA TRP A 77 -8.66 18.58 18.15
C TRP A 77 -8.31 17.46 17.14
N VAL A 78 -7.96 17.79 15.90
CA VAL A 78 -7.54 16.82 14.88
C VAL A 78 -6.23 16.13 15.29
N SER A 79 -5.30 16.85 15.92
CA SER A 79 -4.03 16.28 16.40
C SER A 79 -4.16 15.55 17.74
N GLU A 80 -5.29 15.73 18.44
CA GLU A 80 -5.55 15.12 19.75
C GLU A 80 -6.29 13.77 19.64
N ASP A 81 -6.73 13.37 18.45
CA ASP A 81 -7.40 12.10 18.19
C ASP A 81 -6.56 11.17 17.31
N ASP A 82 -6.85 9.86 17.36
CA ASP A 82 -6.24 8.89 16.46
C ASP A 82 -7.03 8.83 15.15
N TRP A 83 -6.30 8.67 14.05
CA TRP A 83 -6.86 8.55 12.70
C TRP A 83 -6.45 7.24 12.06
N ILE A 84 -7.44 6.45 11.67
CA ILE A 84 -7.25 5.11 11.13
C ILE A 84 -7.55 5.14 9.64
N TYR A 85 -6.55 4.81 8.82
CA TYR A 85 -6.69 4.64 7.38
C TYR A 85 -6.90 3.17 7.04
N SER A 86 -7.84 2.89 6.14
CA SER A 86 -8.16 1.54 5.68
C SER A 86 -8.41 1.51 4.18
N ALA A 87 -7.94 0.44 3.52
CA ALA A 87 -8.21 0.17 2.11
C ALA A 87 -8.30 -1.34 1.90
N THR A 88 -9.08 -1.75 0.90
CA THR A 88 -9.19 -3.14 0.46
C THR A 88 -8.63 -3.25 -0.95
N PHE A 89 -7.71 -4.19 -1.16
CA PHE A 89 -7.13 -4.50 -2.45
C PHE A 89 -7.22 -6.00 -2.73
N LYS A 90 -7.25 -6.38 -4.00
CA LYS A 90 -7.21 -7.79 -4.41
C LYS A 90 -5.77 -8.24 -4.45
N GLY A 91 -5.42 -9.28 -3.70
CA GLY A 91 -4.18 -10.01 -3.91
C GLY A 91 -4.41 -11.11 -4.93
N GLU A 92 -3.61 -11.16 -6.00
CA GLU A 92 -3.48 -12.39 -6.79
C GLU A 92 -2.60 -13.36 -6.01
N GLY A 93 -3.23 -14.29 -5.28
CA GLY A 93 -2.52 -15.46 -4.75
C GLY A 93 -2.16 -16.40 -5.90
N ALA A 94 -0.95 -16.94 -5.86
CA ALA A 94 -0.52 -18.04 -6.73
C ALA A 94 -1.62 -19.13 -6.78
N GLY A 95 -1.80 -19.71 -7.97
CA GLY A 95 -2.82 -20.72 -8.25
C GLY A 95 -2.84 -21.89 -7.24
N PRO A 96 -3.91 -22.71 -7.26
CA PRO A 96 -4.20 -23.68 -6.22
C PRO A 96 -2.98 -24.54 -5.87
N VAL A 97 -2.55 -24.45 -4.62
CA VAL A 97 -1.62 -25.43 -4.05
C VAL A 97 -2.41 -26.72 -3.91
N HIS A 98 -2.32 -27.58 -4.92
CA HIS A 98 -2.81 -28.94 -4.83
C HIS A 98 -2.08 -29.63 -3.68
N LYS A 99 -2.84 -29.97 -2.63
CA LYS A 99 -2.40 -30.86 -1.55
C LYS A 99 -2.28 -32.29 -2.05
#